data_AF-A0A5B8N3F2-F1
#
_entry.id   AF-A0A5B8N3F2-F1
#
_cell.length_a   1.000
_cell.length_b   1.000
_cell.length_c   1.000
_cell.angle_alpha   90.00
_cell.angle_beta   90.00
_cell.angle_gamma   90.00
#
_symmetry.space_group_name_H-M   'P 1'
#
loop_
_entity.id
_entity.type
_entity.pdbx_description
1 polymer ?
#
loop_
_entity_poly.entity_id
_entity_poly.type
_entity_poly.pdbx_seq_one_letter_code
_entity_poly.pdbx_strand_id
1 'polypeptide(L)' 'MDDASITARDKTELAQSESVGQAMKINVDAYRGVVPLSGFVDNQKQASDAVTAAKQVAGVDKVINNPEVKPRESSGR' A
#
# COMPACT_ATOMS: atom_id res chain seq x y z
N MET A 1 14.03 17.37 -2.56
CA MET A 1 13.08 16.41 -1.97
C MET A 1 12.27 15.93 -3.14
N ASP A 2 12.66 14.78 -3.66
CA ASP A 2 12.37 14.36 -5.02
C ASP A 2 11.43 13.16 -4.94
N ASP A 3 10.29 13.19 -5.62
CA ASP A 3 9.25 12.15 -5.57
C ASP A 3 9.82 10.75 -5.86
N ALA A 4 10.81 10.65 -6.74
CA ALA A 4 11.52 9.40 -7.05
C ALA A 4 12.15 8.74 -5.81
N SER A 5 12.65 9.55 -4.86
CA SER A 5 13.23 9.05 -3.61
C SER A 5 12.16 8.54 -2.65
N ILE A 6 10.97 9.14 -2.69
CA ILE A 6 9.82 8.74 -1.88
C ILE A 6 9.29 7.41 -2.40
N THR A 7 9.05 7.30 -3.71
CA THR A 7 8.59 6.06 -4.35
C THR A 7 9.56 4.90 -4.13
N ALA A 8 10.87 5.14 -4.20
CA ALA A 8 11.87 4.11 -3.94
C ALA A 8 11.82 3.60 -2.49
N ARG A 9 11.72 4.51 -1.50
CA ARG A 9 11.63 4.16 -0.07
C ARG A 9 10.36 3.42 0.26
N ASP A 10 9.23 3.91 -0.23
CA ASP A 10 7.91 3.30 -0.04
C ASP A 10 7.88 1.87 -0.60
N LYS A 11 8.38 1.67 -1.82
CA LYS A 11 8.48 0.35 -2.44
C LYS A 11 9.37 -0.60 -1.62
N THR A 12 10.46 -0.11 -1.04
CA THR A 12 11.33 -0.90 -0.18
C THR A 12 10.62 -1.28 1.13
N GLU A 13 10.02 -0.31 1.83
CA GLU A 13 9.29 -0.55 3.09
C GLU A 13 8.14 -1.56 2.91
N LEU A 14 7.38 -1.44 1.81
CA LEU A 14 6.30 -2.37 1.47
C LEU A 14 6.83 -3.75 1.09
N ALA A 15 7.98 -3.83 0.41
CA ALA A 15 8.62 -5.11 0.08
C ALA A 15 9.24 -5.79 1.31
N GLN A 16 9.72 -5.02 2.29
CA GLN A 16 10.24 -5.55 3.57
C GLN A 16 9.11 -6.01 4.49
N SER A 17 7.90 -5.47 4.31
CA SER A 17 6.72 -5.96 5.00
C SER A 17 6.31 -7.32 4.39
N GLU A 18 6.77 -8.40 5.01
CA GLU A 18 6.57 -9.80 4.58
C GLU A 18 5.08 -10.16 4.34
N SER A 19 4.15 -9.45 5.00
CA SER A 19 2.70 -9.58 4.79
C SER A 19 2.17 -8.84 3.56
N VAL A 20 2.88 -7.86 3.02
CA VAL A 20 2.46 -7.01 1.89
C VAL A 20 3.19 -7.39 0.59
N GLY A 21 4.47 -7.76 0.68
CA GLY A 21 5.34 -8.00 -0.48
C GLY A 21 5.02 -9.25 -1.33
N GLN A 22 4.41 -10.29 -0.76
CA GLN A 22 4.15 -11.55 -1.50
C GLN A 22 2.73 -11.71 -2.04
N ALA A 23 1.73 -11.07 -1.41
CA ALA A 23 0.32 -11.34 -1.71
C ALA A 23 -0.35 -10.22 -2.53
N MET A 24 0.21 -9.01 -2.52
CA MET A 24 -0.50 -7.82 -2.95
C MET A 24 0.14 -7.22 -4.19
N LYS A 25 -0.58 -7.24 -5.32
CA LYS A 25 -0.24 -6.41 -6.48
C LYS A 25 -0.69 -4.97 -6.22
N ILE A 26 -0.03 -4.30 -5.27
CA ILE A 26 -0.28 -2.89 -4.98
C ILE A 26 0.76 -2.08 -5.74
N ASN A 27 0.29 -1.20 -6.62
CA ASN A 27 1.13 -0.19 -7.24
C ASN A 27 1.10 1.05 -6.36
N VAL A 28 2.28 1.55 -6.01
CA VAL A 28 2.43 2.77 -5.21
C VAL A 28 3.26 3.77 -6.00
N ASP A 29 2.66 4.94 -6.23
CA ASP A 29 3.26 6.01 -7.03
C ASP A 29 3.12 7.31 -6.26
N ALA A 30 4.19 7.72 -5.55
CA ALA A 30 4.15 8.95 -4.77
C ALA A 30 4.26 10.15 -5.71
N TYR A 31 3.29 11.06 -5.63
CA TYR A 31 3.24 12.26 -6.44
C TYR A 31 2.87 13.50 -5.62
N ARG A 32 3.82 14.43 -5.48
CA ARG A 32 3.68 15.67 -4.69
C ARG A 32 3.22 15.42 -3.26
N GLY A 33 3.77 14.38 -2.61
CA GLY A 33 3.38 13.96 -1.27
C GLY A 33 2.03 13.22 -1.19
N VAL A 34 1.34 13.02 -2.31
CA VAL A 34 0.14 12.17 -2.37
C VAL A 34 0.52 10.78 -2.83
N VAL A 35 0.19 9.77 -2.04
CA VAL A 35 0.49 8.36 -2.31
C VAL A 35 -0.81 7.59 -2.52
N PRO A 36 -1.26 7.43 -3.79
CA PRO A 36 -2.30 6.49 -4.13
C PRO A 36 -1.83 5.04 -3.97
N LEU A 37 -2.52 4.29 -3.11
CA LEU A 37 -2.45 2.83 -3.08
C LEU A 37 -3.59 2.26 -3.90
N SER A 38 -3.23 1.65 -5.03
CA SER A 38 -4.16 0.96 -5.93
C SER A 38 -3.68 -0.46 -6.15
N GLY A 39 -4.58 -1.44 -6.03
CA GLY A 39 -4.21 -2.84 -6.17
C GLY A 39 -5.25 -3.78 -5.60
N PHE A 40 -4.87 -5.05 -5.47
CA PHE A 40 -5.72 -6.08 -4.88
C PHE A 40 -5.12 -6.57 -3.57
N VAL A 41 -5.99 -6.72 -2.58
CA VAL A 41 -5.61 -7.23 -1.27
C VAL A 41 -6.45 -8.43 -0.85
N ASP A 42 -5.87 -9.38 -0.12
CA ASP A 42 -6.60 -10.59 0.31
C ASP A 42 -7.54 -10.34 1.50
N ASN A 43 -7.27 -9.31 2.30
CA ASN A 43 -8.11 -8.94 3.44
C ASN A 43 -7.99 -7.46 3.82
N GLN A 44 -9.00 -6.98 4.57
CA GLN A 44 -9.07 -5.60 5.06
C GLN A 44 -7.87 -5.24 5.97
N LYS A 45 -7.35 -6.21 6.72
CA LYS A 45 -6.23 -6.01 7.64
C LYS A 45 -4.97 -5.60 6.87
N GLN A 46 -4.64 -6.34 5.80
CA GLN A 46 -3.52 -5.99 4.95
C GLN A 46 -3.73 -4.65 4.21
N ALA A 47 -4.97 -4.30 3.82
CA ALA A 47 -5.26 -2.96 3.30
C ALA A 47 -4.90 -1.85 4.32
N SER A 48 -5.21 -2.05 5.60
CA SER A 48 -4.86 -1.10 6.67
C SER A 48 -3.37 -1.07 6.97
N ASP A 49 -2.71 -2.24 6.99
CA ASP A 49 -1.26 -2.35 7.17
C ASP A 49 -0.53 -1.61 6.03
N ALA A 50 -0.96 -1.77 4.77
CA ALA A 50 -0.37 -1.07 3.62
C ALA A 50 -0.53 0.45 3.69
N VAL A 51 -1.71 0.94 4.11
CA VAL A 51 -1.91 2.38 4.35
C VAL A 51 -1.02 2.90 5.47
N THR A 52 -0.86 2.12 6.55
CA THR A 52 -0.05 2.52 7.70
C THR A 52 1.42 2.54 7.34
N ALA A 53 1.90 1.58 6.55
CA ALA A 53 3.26 1.58 6.01
C ALA A 53 3.50 2.81 5.12
N ALA A 54 2.62 3.08 4.15
CA ALA A 54 2.76 4.24 3.27
C ALA A 54 2.71 5.58 4.02
N LYS A 55 1.89 5.69 5.08
CA LYS A 55 1.84 6.89 5.94
C LYS A 55 3.10 7.10 6.77
N GLN A 56 3.86 6.04 7.08
CA GLN A 56 5.10 6.16 7.85
C GLN A 56 6.27 6.68 7.00
N VAL A 57 6.13 6.67 5.68
CA VAL A 57 7.15 7.19 4.77
C VAL A 57 7.27 8.70 4.92
N ALA A 58 8.46 9.16 5.31
CA ALA A 58 8.76 10.58 5.47
C ALA A 58 8.62 11.32 4.13
N GLY A 59 7.69 12.27 4.06
CA GLY A 59 7.33 13.03 2.85
C GLY A 59 5.93 12.76 2.32
N VAL A 60 5.18 11.85 2.95
CA VAL A 60 3.78 11.57 2.62
C VAL A 60 2.85 12.55 3.33
N ASP A 61 2.14 13.34 2.53
CA ASP A 61 1.15 14.32 2.96
C ASP A 61 -0.26 13.68 2.98
N LYS A 62 -0.57 12.85 1.98
CA LYS A 62 -1.87 12.20 1.85
C LYS A 62 -1.74 10.79 1.27
N VAL A 63 -2.43 9.82 1.88
CA VAL A 63 -2.54 8.46 1.36
C VAL A 63 -3.96 8.21 0.86
N ILE A 64 -4.10 7.80 -0.40
CA ILE A 64 -5.39 7.41 -0.97
C ILE A 64 -5.51 5.90 -0.86
N ASN A 65 -6.37 5.44 0.04
CA ASN A 65 -6.69 4.02 0.18
C ASN A 65 -7.72 3.64 -0.88
N ASN A 66 -7.25 3.08 -2.00
CA ASN A 66 -8.08 2.46 -3.03
C ASN A 66 -7.73 0.99 -3.37
N PRO A 67 -7.18 0.17 -2.45
CA PRO A 67 -7.00 -1.25 -2.71
C PRO A 67 -8.35 -1.97 -2.68
N GLU A 68 -8.61 -2.76 -3.71
CA GLU A 68 -9.78 -3.60 -3.80
C GLU A 68 -9.52 -4.88 -2.99
N VAL A 69 -10.24 -5.03 -1.87
CA VAL A 69 -10.20 -6.28 -1.11
C VAL A 69 -10.90 -7.32 -1.96
N LYS A 70 -10.13 -8.29 -2.48
CA LYS A 70 -10.74 -9.49 -3.05
C LYS A 70 -11.45 -10.17 -1.91
N PRO A 71 -12.80 -10.26 -1.92
CA PRO A 71 -13.45 -11.13 -0.97
C PRO A 71 -12.97 -12.53 -1.32
N ARG A 72 -12.03 -13.08 -0.53
CA ARG A 72 -11.92 -14.53 -0.44
C ARG A 72 -13.28 -14.95 0.07
N GLU A 73 -14.09 -15.48 -0.83
CA GLU A 73 -15.48 -15.88 -0.60
C GLU A 73 -15.63 -16.47 0.80
N SER A 74 -16.09 -15.63 1.71
CA SER A 74 -16.65 -16.05 2.99
C SER A 74 -18.16 -16.14 2.76
N SER A 75 -18.51 -16.94 1.75
CA SER A 75 -19.86 -17.28 1.38
C SER A 75 -19.98 -18.78 1.64
N GLY A 76 -20.65 -19.15 2.73
CA GLY A 76 -21.05 -20.52 3.01
C GLY A 76 -20.50 -21.09 4.32
N ARG A 77 -21.15 -20.74 5.44
CA ARG A 77 -21.41 -21.72 6.50
C ARG A 77 -22.61 -22.56 6.09
#